data_AF-A0A1I5X3V1-F1
#
_entry.id   AF-A0A1I5X3V1-F1
#
_cell.length_a   1.000
_cell.length_b   1.000
_cell.length_c   1.000
_cell.angle_alpha   90.00
_cell.angle_beta   90.00
_cell.angle_gamma   90.00
#
_symmetry.space_group_name_H-M   'P 1'
#
loop_
_entity.id
_entity.type
_entity.pdbx_description
1 polymer ?
#
loop_
_entity_poly.entity_id
_entity_poly.type
_entity_poly.pdbx_seq_one_letter_code
_entity_poly.pdbx_strand_id
1 'polypeptide(L)'
;MAILGHRNAQMSVRYSHISDPVLKEQYERVIANGGRIAGPAAEALLNNKLGQGTVDWLKSNFFKTELELGHCLRLPAEGPCECDLYLRCSKFFTTSEYAPRLRSRLTRERQLTQDAVERNWPREIERHEAITRRIQELLAEFGEPCEDLNEVSE
;
A
#
# COMPACT_ATOMS: atom_id res chain seq x y z
N MET A 1 -1.21 17.91 14.11
CA MET A 1 -2.46 18.69 14.27
C MET A 1 -3.37 17.92 15.22
N ALA A 2 -3.66 18.48 16.40
CA ALA A 2 -4.55 17.84 17.36
C ALA A 2 -5.98 18.30 17.06
N ILE A 3 -6.78 17.46 16.42
CA ILE A 3 -8.24 17.68 16.42
C ILE A 3 -8.68 17.47 17.87
N LEU A 4 -9.21 18.54 18.49
CA LEU A 4 -9.80 18.53 19.83
C LEU A 4 -8.86 18.04 20.97
N GLY A 5 -7.54 18.14 20.80
CA GLY A 5 -6.57 17.71 21.82
C GLY A 5 -6.24 16.21 21.80
N HIS A 6 -6.71 15.45 20.80
CA HIS A 6 -6.42 14.02 20.72
C HIS A 6 -5.00 13.75 20.22
N ARG A 7 -4.30 12.87 20.93
CA ARG A 7 -2.92 12.48 20.63
C ARG A 7 -2.81 11.21 19.77
N ASN A 8 -3.88 10.42 19.67
CA ASN A 8 -3.91 9.20 18.87
C ASN A 8 -5.33 8.94 18.30
N ALA A 9 -5.41 8.05 17.31
CA ALA A 9 -6.68 7.73 16.63
C ALA A 9 -7.73 7.13 17.58
N GLN A 10 -7.31 6.35 18.59
CA GLN A 10 -8.21 5.80 19.60
C GLN A 10 -8.91 6.89 20.44
N MET A 11 -8.18 7.96 20.80
CA MET A 11 -8.75 9.12 21.46
C MET A 11 -9.77 9.83 20.56
N SER A 12 -9.52 9.92 19.26
CA SER A 12 -10.48 10.47 18.29
C SER A 12 -11.76 9.65 18.15
N VAL A 13 -11.68 8.32 18.16
CA VAL A 13 -12.89 7.46 18.11
C VAL A 13 -13.78 7.66 19.34
N ARG A 14 -13.20 7.97 20.49
CA ARG A 14 -14.00 8.17 21.70
C ARG A 14 -14.94 9.37 21.60
N TYR A 15 -14.59 10.38 20.83
CA TYR A 15 -15.42 11.55 20.58
C TYR A 15 -16.23 11.47 19.28
N SER A 16 -15.87 10.60 18.33
CA SER A 16 -16.67 10.42 17.10
C SER A 16 -18.09 9.94 17.40
N HIS A 17 -18.29 9.21 18.51
CA HIS A 17 -19.62 8.82 19.01
C HIS A 17 -20.51 10.01 19.38
N ILE A 18 -19.92 11.16 19.70
CA ILE A 18 -20.63 12.37 20.13
C ILE A 18 -20.95 13.27 18.92
N SER A 19 -20.18 13.16 17.83
CA SER A 19 -20.22 14.13 16.72
C SER A 19 -20.91 13.64 15.46
N ASP A 20 -20.73 12.37 15.04
CA ASP A 20 -21.37 11.82 13.84
C ASP A 20 -21.21 10.27 13.77
N PRO A 21 -22.31 9.49 13.71
CA PRO A 21 -22.25 8.02 13.60
C PRO A 21 -21.58 7.53 12.30
N VAL A 22 -21.66 8.28 11.20
CA VAL A 22 -20.98 7.95 9.94
C VAL A 22 -19.47 8.13 10.09
N LEU A 23 -19.05 9.23 10.73
CA LEU A 23 -17.62 9.47 10.99
C LEU A 23 -17.05 8.40 11.93
N LYS A 24 -17.81 8.00 12.95
CA LYS A 24 -17.48 6.87 13.83
C LYS A 24 -17.27 5.59 13.03
N GLU A 25 -18.23 5.22 12.18
CA GLU A 25 -18.14 3.99 11.39
C GLU A 25 -16.94 4.01 10.43
N GLN A 26 -16.67 5.14 9.77
CA GLN A 26 -15.49 5.29 8.92
C GLN A 26 -14.18 5.18 9.72
N TYR A 27 -14.10 5.82 10.89
CA TYR A 27 -12.94 5.71 11.78
C TYR A 27 -12.74 4.29 12.29
N GLU A 28 -13.83 3.62 12.71
CA GLU A 28 -13.82 2.24 13.17
C GLU A 28 -13.42 1.30 12.05
N ARG A 29 -13.87 1.50 10.81
CA ARG A 29 -13.40 0.72 9.65
C ARG A 29 -11.91 0.89 9.41
N VAL A 30 -11.39 2.12 9.44
CA VAL A 30 -9.96 2.39 9.23
C VAL A 30 -9.09 1.77 10.35
N ILE A 31 -9.57 1.82 11.60
CA ILE A 31 -8.87 1.27 12.77
C ILE A 31 -9.02 -0.25 12.87
N ALA A 32 -10.20 -0.81 12.58
CA ALA A 32 -10.49 -2.24 12.62
C ALA A 32 -9.84 -2.98 11.44
N ASN A 33 -9.83 -2.36 10.25
CA ASN A 33 -9.00 -2.83 9.13
C ASN A 33 -7.51 -2.56 9.37
N GLY A 34 -7.19 -1.81 10.44
CA GLY A 34 -5.86 -1.56 10.96
C GLY A 34 -4.87 -1.30 9.84
N GLY A 35 -5.19 -0.33 8.97
CA GLY A 35 -4.58 -0.11 7.65
C GLY A 35 -3.26 -0.85 7.49
N ARG A 36 -3.35 -2.13 7.07
CA ARG A 36 -2.20 -3.01 7.09
C ARG A 36 -1.21 -2.45 6.10
N ILE A 37 0.04 -2.32 6.54
CA ILE A 37 1.11 -1.77 5.71
C ILE A 37 2.01 -2.92 5.30
N ALA A 38 2.30 -3.01 4.00
CA ALA A 38 3.18 -4.00 3.40
C ALA A 38 4.29 -3.32 2.59
N GLY A 39 5.39 -4.03 2.38
CA GLY A 39 6.54 -3.58 1.62
C GLY A 39 7.77 -3.23 2.46
N PRO A 40 8.92 -2.94 1.83
CA PRO A 40 10.20 -2.86 2.52
C PRO A 40 10.26 -1.72 3.54
N ALA A 41 9.54 -0.63 3.27
CA ALA A 41 9.46 0.51 4.17
C ALA A 41 8.43 0.32 5.30
N ALA A 42 7.57 -0.71 5.22
CA ALA A 42 6.57 -1.02 6.24
C ALA A 42 7.23 -1.36 7.59
N GLU A 43 8.34 -2.12 7.58
CA GLU A 43 9.02 -2.51 8.80
C GLU A 43 9.56 -1.30 9.58
N ALA A 44 10.07 -0.29 8.88
CA ALA A 44 10.55 0.95 9.50
C ALA A 44 9.41 1.76 10.12
N LEU A 45 8.24 1.77 9.47
CA LEU A 45 7.02 2.42 9.97
C LEU A 45 6.47 1.69 11.21
N LEU A 46 6.33 0.36 11.15
CA LEU A 46 5.75 -0.45 12.23
C LEU A 46 6.61 -0.43 13.50
N ASN A 47 7.94 -0.42 13.35
CA ASN A 47 8.86 -0.43 14.48
C ASN A 47 9.23 0.97 15.01
N ASN A 48 8.57 2.04 14.55
CA ASN A 48 8.87 3.42 14.93
C ASN A 48 10.37 3.79 14.77
N LYS A 49 11.03 3.26 13.74
CA LYS A 49 12.46 3.51 13.47
C LYS A 49 12.69 4.81 12.69
N LEU A 50 11.64 5.59 12.44
CA LEU A 50 11.70 6.86 11.72
C LEU A 50 12.00 8.02 12.66
N GLY A 51 12.86 8.94 12.22
CA GLY A 51 13.11 10.18 12.94
C GLY A 51 11.84 11.04 13.05
N GLN A 52 11.71 11.81 14.14
CA GLN A 52 10.53 12.63 14.42
C GLN A 52 10.17 13.58 13.26
N GLY A 53 11.17 14.21 12.62
CA GLY A 53 10.95 15.08 11.47
C GLY A 53 10.34 14.36 10.26
N THR A 54 10.73 13.10 10.01
CA THR A 54 10.15 12.26 8.96
C THR A 54 8.68 11.95 9.27
N VAL A 55 8.39 11.61 10.52
CA VAL A 55 7.02 11.32 10.96
C VAL A 55 6.13 12.55 10.81
N ASP A 56 6.60 13.73 11.21
CA ASP A 56 5.83 14.97 11.13
C ASP A 56 5.60 15.42 9.69
N TRP A 57 6.59 15.21 8.83
CA TRP A 57 6.45 15.43 7.40
C TRP A 57 5.40 14.50 6.78
N LEU A 58 5.46 13.19 7.05
CA LEU A 58 4.49 12.21 6.56
C LEU A 58 3.08 12.54 7.02
N LYS A 59 2.87 12.88 8.31
CA LYS A 59 1.55 13.29 8.82
C LYS A 59 0.94 14.45 8.06
N SER A 60 1.77 15.34 7.52
CA SER A 60 1.32 16.55 6.84
C SER A 60 1.24 16.39 5.31
N ASN A 61 1.93 15.39 4.75
CA ASN A 61 2.14 15.26 3.30
C ASN A 61 1.93 13.84 2.76
N PHE A 62 1.40 12.90 3.55
CA PHE A 62 1.19 11.51 3.14
C PHE A 62 0.52 11.35 1.77
N PHE A 63 -0.59 12.07 1.53
CA PHE A 63 -1.28 12.02 0.24
C PHE A 63 -0.44 12.53 -0.94
N LYS A 64 0.56 13.39 -0.69
CA LYS A 64 1.47 13.90 -1.73
C LYS A 64 2.55 12.89 -2.12
N THR A 65 2.69 11.78 -1.40
CA THR A 65 3.66 10.72 -1.71
C THR A 65 3.06 9.55 -2.47
N GLU A 66 1.81 9.71 -2.93
CA GLU A 66 1.08 8.70 -3.69
C GLU A 66 1.83 8.28 -4.96
N LEU A 67 1.83 6.97 -5.17
CA LEU A 67 2.27 6.26 -6.36
C LEU A 67 1.10 5.40 -6.87
N GLU A 68 1.31 4.73 -8.00
CA GLU A 68 0.29 3.89 -8.63
C GLU A 68 -0.21 2.78 -7.68
N LEU A 69 0.67 2.10 -6.93
CA LEU A 69 0.31 0.97 -6.05
C LEU A 69 0.57 1.19 -4.55
N GLY A 70 0.79 2.43 -4.13
CA GLY A 70 1.11 2.72 -2.73
C GLY A 70 1.76 4.08 -2.56
N HIS A 71 2.75 4.18 -1.68
CA HIS A 71 3.38 5.44 -1.28
C HIS A 71 4.90 5.32 -1.19
N CYS A 72 5.56 6.48 -1.21
CA CYS A 72 7.00 6.59 -1.06
C CYS A 72 7.38 7.30 0.25
N LEU A 73 8.33 6.73 1.02
CA LEU A 73 8.93 7.39 2.19
C LEU A 73 10.04 8.38 1.86
N ARG A 74 10.31 8.64 0.57
CA ARG A 74 11.36 9.57 0.17
C ARG A 74 11.02 10.99 0.61
N LEU A 75 11.99 11.65 1.26
CA LEU A 75 11.85 13.02 1.72
C LEU A 75 12.21 14.02 0.61
N PRO A 76 11.66 15.25 0.62
CA PRO A 76 11.99 16.26 -0.39
C PRO A 76 13.50 16.58 -0.47
N ALA A 77 14.20 16.52 0.66
CA ALA A 77 15.64 16.75 0.73
C ALA A 77 16.47 15.74 -0.07
N GLU A 78 15.92 14.56 -0.36
CA GLU A 78 16.60 13.50 -1.11
C GLU A 78 16.48 13.70 -2.63
N GLY A 79 15.70 14.69 -3.09
CA GLY A 79 15.51 14.98 -4.52
C GLY A 79 14.63 13.95 -5.24
N PRO A 80 14.48 14.08 -6.58
CA PRO A 80 13.65 13.18 -7.38
C PRO A 80 14.20 11.74 -7.38
N CYS A 81 13.32 10.75 -7.59
CA CYS A 81 13.73 9.38 -7.89
C CYS A 81 13.52 9.08 -9.36
N GLU A 82 14.53 8.49 -10.01
CA GLU A 82 14.46 7.95 -11.36
C GLU A 82 14.26 6.43 -11.36
N CYS A 83 13.77 5.89 -10.23
CA CYS A 83 13.56 4.47 -10.06
C CYS A 83 12.29 4.02 -10.80
N ASP A 84 12.47 3.46 -11.99
CA ASP A 84 11.38 2.93 -12.83
C ASP A 84 10.66 1.72 -12.17
N LEU A 85 11.37 0.99 -11.31
CA LEU A 85 10.88 -0.20 -10.62
C LEU A 85 10.59 0.02 -9.13
N TYR A 86 9.66 0.93 -8.83
CA TYR A 86 9.36 1.35 -7.45
C TYR A 86 8.89 0.21 -6.52
N LEU A 87 8.30 -0.87 -7.04
CA LEU A 87 7.82 -2.02 -6.24
C LEU A 87 8.93 -2.77 -5.47
N ARG A 88 10.19 -2.60 -5.89
CA ARG A 88 11.37 -3.15 -5.22
C ARG A 88 12.16 -2.10 -4.43
N CYS A 89 11.73 -0.85 -4.48
CA CYS A 89 12.41 0.23 -3.77
C CYS A 89 12.27 0.02 -2.25
N SER A 90 13.37 0.21 -1.52
CA SER A 90 13.39 0.11 -0.05
C SER A 90 12.47 1.13 0.64
N LYS A 91 12.12 2.21 -0.06
CA LYS A 91 11.26 3.29 0.44
C LYS A 91 9.79 3.14 0.06
N PHE A 92 9.46 2.11 -0.71
CA PHE A 92 8.08 1.84 -1.09
C PHE A 92 7.35 1.12 0.03
N PHE A 93 6.11 1.51 0.27
CA PHE A 93 5.17 0.76 1.09
C PHE A 93 3.77 0.94 0.50
N THR A 94 2.90 -0.01 0.79
CA THR A 94 1.52 0.01 0.34
C THR A 94 0.59 -0.30 1.51
N THR A 95 -0.67 0.10 1.38
CA THR A 95 -1.71 -0.12 2.39
C THR A 95 -2.74 -1.10 1.84
N SER A 96 -3.48 -1.76 2.73
CA SER A 96 -4.57 -2.67 2.36
C SER A 96 -5.62 -2.03 1.43
N GLU A 97 -5.75 -0.70 1.43
CA GLU A 97 -6.63 0.04 0.50
C GLU A 97 -6.25 -0.16 -0.98
N TYR A 98 -4.97 -0.41 -1.27
CA TYR A 98 -4.48 -0.68 -2.63
C TYR A 98 -4.65 -2.14 -3.05
N ALA A 99 -5.15 -3.04 -2.19
CA ALA A 99 -5.31 -4.46 -2.52
C ALA A 99 -6.14 -4.73 -3.80
N PRO A 100 -7.29 -4.05 -4.04
CA PRO A 100 -8.02 -4.20 -5.31
C PRO A 100 -7.19 -3.79 -6.53
N ARG A 101 -6.38 -2.74 -6.40
CA ARG A 101 -5.54 -2.24 -7.48
C ARG A 101 -4.35 -3.16 -7.76
N LEU A 102 -3.76 -3.74 -6.71
CA LEU A 102 -2.74 -4.78 -6.81
C LEU A 102 -3.27 -6.01 -7.54
N ARG A 103 -4.50 -6.47 -7.24
CA ARG A 103 -5.17 -7.56 -7.97
C ARG A 103 -5.37 -7.23 -9.45
N SER A 104 -5.85 -6.03 -9.77
CA SER A 104 -6.00 -5.57 -11.15
C SER A 104 -4.67 -5.55 -11.91
N ARG A 105 -3.60 -5.08 -11.26
CA ARG A 105 -2.25 -5.12 -11.84
C ARG A 105 -1.77 -6.55 -12.07
N LEU A 106 -1.99 -7.44 -11.10
CA LEU A 106 -1.62 -8.85 -11.19
C LEU A 106 -2.26 -9.53 -12.42
N THR A 107 -3.56 -9.30 -12.64
CA THR A 107 -4.26 -9.82 -13.83
C THR A 107 -3.62 -9.31 -15.11
N ARG A 108 -3.26 -8.04 -15.17
CA ARG A 108 -2.59 -7.45 -16.34
C ARG A 108 -1.20 -8.03 -16.57
N GLU A 109 -0.39 -8.21 -15.52
CA GLU A 109 0.94 -8.83 -15.65
C GLU A 109 0.83 -10.27 -16.18
N ARG A 110 -0.15 -11.06 -15.72
CA ARG A 110 -0.39 -12.42 -16.24
C ARG A 110 -0.74 -12.43 -17.73
N GLN A 111 -1.57 -11.48 -18.18
CA GLN A 111 -1.87 -11.33 -19.62
C GLN A 111 -0.61 -10.99 -20.44
N LEU A 112 0.25 -10.11 -19.91
CA LEU A 112 1.51 -9.75 -20.57
C LEU A 112 2.52 -10.91 -20.57
N THR A 113 2.56 -11.72 -19.51
CA THR A 113 3.35 -12.95 -19.49
C THR A 113 2.88 -13.91 -20.57
N GLN A 114 1.57 -14.14 -20.70
CA GLN A 114 1.02 -15.03 -21.73
C GLN A 114 1.35 -14.54 -23.15
N ASP A 115 1.19 -13.25 -23.40
CA ASP A 115 1.53 -12.61 -24.67
C ASP A 115 3.04 -12.72 -25.00
N ALA A 116 3.92 -12.56 -24.00
CA ALA A 116 5.36 -12.76 -24.16
C ALA A 116 5.74 -14.23 -24.40
N VAL A 117 5.01 -15.19 -23.83
CA VAL A 117 5.15 -16.63 -24.11
C VAL A 117 4.79 -16.94 -25.56
N GLU A 118 3.65 -16.44 -26.03
CA GLU A 118 3.19 -16.64 -27.42
C GLU A 118 4.20 -16.06 -28.43
N ARG A 119 4.87 -14.96 -28.09
CA ARG A 119 5.90 -14.30 -28.91
C ARG A 119 7.32 -14.81 -28.67
N ASN A 120 7.50 -15.74 -27.75
CA ASN A 120 8.79 -16.32 -27.36
C ASN A 120 9.83 -15.26 -26.93
N TRP A 121 9.44 -14.35 -26.03
CA TRP A 121 10.30 -13.30 -25.47
C TRP A 121 10.73 -13.63 -24.02
N PRO A 122 11.77 -14.46 -23.83
CA PRO A 122 12.13 -15.00 -22.52
C PRO A 122 12.46 -13.94 -21.47
N ARG A 123 13.10 -12.83 -21.87
CA ARG A 123 13.42 -11.72 -20.94
C ARG A 123 12.19 -10.97 -20.45
N GLU A 124 11.18 -10.84 -21.30
CA GLU A 124 9.94 -10.15 -20.91
C GLU A 124 9.07 -11.04 -20.03
N ILE A 125 9.09 -12.37 -20.27
CA ILE A 125 8.49 -13.36 -19.37
C ILE A 125 9.12 -13.24 -17.97
N GLU A 126 10.45 -13.31 -17.86
CA GLU A 126 11.18 -13.16 -16.59
C GLU A 126 10.80 -11.86 -15.86
N ARG A 127 10.68 -10.75 -16.60
CA ARG A 127 10.31 -9.45 -16.05
C ARG A 127 8.89 -9.44 -15.48
N HIS A 128 7.90 -9.91 -16.24
CA HIS A 128 6.51 -9.95 -15.79
C HIS A 128 6.29 -10.92 -14.63
N GLU A 129 6.97 -12.07 -14.64
CA GLU A 129 6.95 -13.01 -13.51
C GLU A 129 7.56 -12.41 -12.25
N ALA A 130 8.65 -11.66 -12.38
CA ALA A 130 9.30 -10.97 -11.27
C ALA A 130 8.41 -9.87 -10.64
N ILE A 131 7.54 -9.22 -11.42
CA ILE A 131 6.55 -8.25 -10.93
C ILE A 131 5.37 -8.98 -10.28
N THR A 132 4.85 -10.02 -10.94
CA THR A 132 3.75 -10.86 -10.44
C THR A 132 4.07 -11.39 -9.04
N ARG A 133 5.25 -12.00 -8.88
CA ARG A 133 5.73 -12.52 -7.60
C ARG A 133 5.78 -11.44 -6.52
N ARG A 134 6.26 -10.24 -6.88
CA ARG A 134 6.35 -9.14 -5.94
C ARG A 134 4.98 -8.65 -5.46
N ILE A 135 4.00 -8.60 -6.36
CA ILE A 135 2.62 -8.23 -6.02
C ILE A 135 1.99 -9.29 -5.11
N GLN A 136 2.23 -10.58 -5.39
CA GLN A 136 1.74 -11.67 -4.55
C GLN A 136 2.31 -11.63 -3.14
N GLU A 137 3.60 -11.33 -2.98
CA GLU A 137 4.23 -11.12 -1.66
C GLU A 137 3.53 -9.99 -0.88
N LEU A 138 3.27 -8.86 -1.53
CA LEU A 138 2.59 -7.72 -0.90
C LEU A 138 1.15 -8.07 -0.46
N LEU A 139 0.41 -8.82 -1.28
CA LEU A 139 -0.94 -9.29 -0.94
C LEU A 139 -0.90 -10.29 0.23
N ALA A 140 0.07 -11.20 0.23
CA ALA A 140 0.27 -12.15 1.32
C ALA A 140 0.63 -11.45 2.65
N GLU A 141 1.43 -10.39 2.61
CA GLU A 141 1.75 -9.54 3.79
C GLU A 141 0.48 -8.90 4.39
N PHE A 142 -0.56 -8.64 3.60
CA PHE A 142 -1.86 -8.17 4.10
C PHE A 142 -2.73 -9.26 4.74
N GLY A 143 -2.37 -10.54 4.56
CA GLY A 143 -3.21 -11.68 4.93
C GLY A 143 -4.41 -11.86 4.00
N GLU A 144 -4.36 -11.29 2.79
CA GLU A 144 -5.36 -11.50 1.75
C GLU A 144 -4.84 -12.58 0.79
N PRO A 145 -5.49 -13.75 0.69
CA PRO A 145 -5.08 -14.75 -0.30
C PRO A 145 -5.28 -14.18 -1.70
N CYS A 146 -4.36 -14.58 -2.59
CA CYS A 146 -4.45 -14.30 -4.02
C CYS A 146 -5.52 -15.21 -4.63
N GLU A 147 -6.78 -15.08 -4.18
CA GLU A 147 -7.89 -15.78 -4.81
C GLU A 147 -8.11 -15.15 -6.18
N ASP A 148 -7.91 -15.97 -7.20
CA ASP A 148 -8.40 -15.69 -8.53
C ASP A 148 -9.90 -15.43 -8.42
N LEU A 149 -10.35 -14.26 -8.87
CA LEU A 149 -11.77 -13.94 -9.02
C LEU A 149 -12.40 -14.75 -10.17
N ASN A 150 -12.21 -16.07 -10.16
CA ASN A 150 -12.80 -17.04 -11.07
C ASN A 150 -13.40 -18.19 -10.25
N GLU A 151 -14.38 -17.87 -9.41
CA GLU A 151 -15.41 -18.82 -8.96
C GLU A 151 -16.63 -18.02 -8.44
N VAL A 152 -17.27 -17.28 -9.35
CA VAL A 152 -18.70 -16.97 -9.22
C VAL A 152 -19.39 -17.52 -10.47
N SER A 153 -19.59 -18.83 -10.43
CA SER A 153 -20.56 -19.54 -11.24
C SER A 153 -21.25 -20.55 -10.35
N GLU A 154 -22.39 -20.14 -9.78
CA GLU A 154 -23.64 -20.91 -9.75
C GLU A 154 -24.80 -20.04 -9.22
#